data_AF-A0A151L664-F1
#
_entry.id   AF-A0A151L664-F1
#
_cell.length_a   1.000
_cell.length_b   1.000
_cell.length_c   1.000
_cell.angle_alpha   90.00
_cell.angle_beta   90.00
_cell.angle_gamma   90.00
#
_symmetry.space_group_name_H-M   'P 1'
#
loop_
_entity.id
_entity.type
_entity.pdbx_description
1 polymer ?
#
loop_
_entity_poly.entity_id
_entity_poly.type
_entity_poly.pdbx_seq_one_letter_code
_entity_poly.pdbx_strand_id
1 'polypeptide(L)'
;WAQSPEYIFLNIKFSHRWSSPGALKVKDEKIVSKKNNFSFSALSNDSNSVTKKYIVDLTLLDNIIESETKYNFASVGKVVVTLKKEKKKIWNRLLLSKEKYPNMQVWWDMKEKYYDSVQNFLKEEKKNSDKLQDDIDEDEEKYFDEEILREAKKKSEEYDKDDEDL
;
A
#
# COMPACT_ATOMS: atom_id res chain seq x y z
N TRP A 1 5.87 -11.34 4.74
CA TRP A 1 5.24 -10.57 3.66
C TRP A 1 6.23 -9.58 3.09
N ALA A 2 6.05 -9.20 1.83
CA ALA A 2 6.79 -8.14 1.15
C ALA A 2 5.83 -7.42 0.19
N GLN A 3 6.31 -6.38 -0.49
CA GLN A 3 5.48 -5.64 -1.45
C GLN A 3 6.31 -5.07 -2.59
N SER A 4 5.62 -4.77 -3.68
CA SER A 4 6.01 -3.79 -4.70
C SER A 4 4.98 -2.64 -4.70
N PRO A 5 5.12 -1.61 -5.55
CA PRO A 5 4.09 -0.57 -5.69
C PRO A 5 2.69 -1.12 -6.01
N GLU A 6 2.62 -2.21 -6.77
CA GLU A 6 1.37 -2.80 -7.27
C GLU A 6 0.92 -4.04 -6.51
N TYR A 7 1.83 -4.78 -5.89
CA TYR A 7 1.52 -6.11 -5.36
C TYR A 7 1.95 -6.27 -3.90
N ILE A 8 1.28 -7.19 -3.22
CA ILE A 8 1.64 -7.70 -1.90
C ILE A 8 1.95 -9.18 -2.04
N PHE A 9 3.04 -9.61 -1.43
CA PHE A 9 3.51 -10.99 -1.46
C PHE A 9 3.44 -11.59 -0.06
N LEU A 10 2.66 -12.65 0.09
CA LEU A 10 2.54 -13.43 1.30
C LEU A 10 3.26 -14.78 1.11
N ASN A 11 3.99 -15.21 2.13
CA ASN A 11 4.59 -16.53 2.21
C ASN A 11 4.09 -17.15 3.51
N ILE A 12 3.11 -18.03 3.40
CA ILE A 12 2.41 -18.63 4.53
C ILE A 12 2.96 -20.05 4.69
N LYS A 13 3.54 -20.32 5.85
CA LYS A 13 4.12 -21.62 6.20
C LYS A 13 3.11 -22.45 6.99
N PHE A 14 2.99 -23.73 6.67
CA PHE A 14 2.09 -24.68 7.36
C PHE A 14 2.73 -25.22 8.65
N SER A 15 3.17 -24.33 9.53
CA SER A 15 3.78 -24.68 10.81
C SER A 15 3.32 -23.76 11.92
N HIS A 16 3.35 -24.25 13.16
CA HIS A 16 3.05 -23.42 14.34
C HIS A 16 4.17 -22.40 14.61
N ARG A 17 5.43 -22.75 14.33
CA ARG A 17 6.60 -21.90 14.56
C ARG A 17 7.40 -21.76 13.27
N TRP A 18 8.01 -20.60 13.08
CA TRP A 18 8.83 -20.34 11.90
C TRP A 18 10.02 -21.29 11.78
N SER A 19 10.65 -21.67 12.90
CA SER A 19 11.77 -22.61 12.93
C SER A 19 11.38 -24.08 12.76
N SER A 20 10.11 -24.45 12.97
CA SER A 20 9.68 -25.85 12.89
C SER A 20 9.45 -26.29 11.44
N PRO A 21 9.67 -27.57 11.09
CA PRO A 21 9.20 -28.13 9.84
C PRO A 21 7.69 -27.89 9.67
N GLY A 22 7.26 -27.56 8.44
CA GLY A 22 5.83 -27.43 8.12
C GLY A 22 5.25 -28.74 7.60
N ALA A 23 3.91 -28.86 7.65
CA ALA A 23 3.22 -29.95 6.98
C ALA A 23 3.53 -29.89 5.48
N LEU A 24 3.94 -31.03 4.90
CA LEU A 24 4.34 -31.08 3.50
C LEU A 24 3.15 -30.97 2.54
N LYS A 25 2.03 -31.53 2.97
CA LYS A 25 0.77 -31.53 2.22
C LYS A 25 -0.33 -30.97 3.10
N VAL A 26 -1.18 -30.18 2.49
CA VAL A 26 -2.44 -29.75 3.06
C VAL A 26 -3.60 -30.29 2.22
N LYS A 27 -4.81 -30.18 2.73
CA LYS A 27 -6.07 -30.51 2.06
C LYS A 27 -7.15 -29.50 2.47
N ASP A 28 -8.25 -29.50 1.74
CA ASP A 28 -9.41 -28.62 1.98
C ASP A 28 -9.00 -27.14 1.97
N GLU A 29 -8.16 -26.76 1.02
CA GLU A 29 -7.63 -25.41 0.93
C GLU A 29 -8.72 -24.44 0.47
N LYS A 30 -8.87 -23.36 1.24
CA LYS A 30 -9.81 -22.29 0.95
C LYS A 30 -9.07 -20.98 0.98
N ILE A 31 -9.12 -20.26 -0.13
CA ILE A 31 -8.57 -18.90 -0.26
C ILE A 31 -9.73 -17.97 -0.60
N VAL A 32 -9.90 -16.92 0.19
CA VAL A 32 -10.91 -15.89 -0.03
C VAL A 32 -10.21 -14.53 0.02
N SER A 33 -10.26 -13.78 -1.07
CA SER A 33 -9.81 -12.39 -1.13
C SER A 33 -11.00 -11.51 -1.44
N LYS A 34 -11.35 -10.59 -0.53
CA LYS A 34 -12.47 -9.67 -0.71
C LYS A 34 -12.15 -8.27 -0.18
N LYS A 35 -12.17 -7.24 -1.03
CA LYS A 35 -11.81 -5.85 -0.70
C LYS A 35 -10.48 -5.76 0.07
N ASN A 36 -10.50 -5.44 1.36
CA ASN A 36 -9.33 -5.39 2.23
C ASN A 36 -9.17 -6.64 3.11
N ASN A 37 -9.90 -7.72 2.86
CA ASN A 37 -9.81 -8.95 3.64
C ASN A 37 -9.20 -10.07 2.82
N PHE A 38 -8.25 -10.77 3.44
CA PHE A 38 -7.67 -11.98 2.90
C PHE A 38 -7.77 -13.10 3.94
N SER A 39 -8.36 -14.22 3.56
CA SER A 39 -8.49 -15.41 4.39
C SER A 39 -7.91 -16.63 3.66
N PHE A 40 -7.11 -17.40 4.39
CA PHE A 40 -6.61 -18.70 3.98
C PHE A 40 -6.90 -19.72 5.08
N SER A 41 -7.45 -20.86 4.70
CA SER A 41 -7.55 -22.01 5.60
C SER A 41 -7.19 -23.30 4.91
N ALA A 42 -6.50 -24.20 5.61
CA ALA A 42 -6.23 -25.55 5.13
C ALA A 42 -6.04 -26.51 6.30
N LEU A 43 -6.25 -27.81 6.06
CA LEU A 43 -5.99 -28.89 7.02
C LEU A 43 -4.68 -29.60 6.68
N SER A 44 -3.91 -30.03 7.68
CA SER A 44 -2.75 -30.89 7.45
C SER A 44 -3.18 -32.23 6.86
N ASN A 45 -2.40 -32.74 5.90
CA ASN A 45 -2.65 -34.00 5.24
C ASN A 45 -1.54 -35.01 5.54
N ASP A 46 -1.32 -35.25 6.84
CA ASP A 46 -0.34 -36.20 7.34
C ASP A 46 -1.08 -37.38 7.96
N SER A 47 -1.03 -38.56 7.33
CA SER A 47 -1.75 -39.77 7.76
C SER A 47 -1.34 -40.25 9.16
N ASN A 48 -0.14 -39.91 9.62
CA ASN A 48 0.46 -40.40 10.86
C ASN A 48 0.45 -39.36 11.99
N SER A 49 -0.24 -38.22 11.83
CA SER A 49 -0.25 -37.17 12.84
C SER A 49 -1.62 -36.53 13.02
N VAL A 50 -1.80 -35.86 14.16
CA VAL A 50 -3.01 -35.10 14.47
C VAL A 50 -3.28 -34.08 13.36
N THR A 51 -4.50 -34.11 12.81
CA THR A 51 -4.94 -33.12 11.81
C THR A 51 -4.95 -31.72 12.42
N LYS A 52 -4.14 -30.82 11.88
CA LYS A 52 -4.05 -29.42 12.29
C LYS A 52 -4.74 -28.55 11.28
N LYS A 53 -5.47 -27.53 11.75
CA LYS A 53 -6.07 -26.50 10.91
C LYS A 53 -5.18 -25.26 10.93
N TYR A 54 -4.73 -24.85 9.75
CA TYR A 54 -4.03 -23.60 9.53
C TYR A 54 -5.04 -22.56 9.10
N ILE A 55 -5.04 -21.40 9.76
CA ILE A 55 -5.94 -20.28 9.47
C ILE A 55 -5.09 -19.01 9.45
N VAL A 56 -5.29 -18.20 8.41
CA VAL A 56 -4.72 -16.87 8.28
C VAL A 56 -5.84 -15.96 7.85
N ASP A 57 -6.26 -15.07 8.74
CA ASP A 57 -7.26 -14.04 8.47
C ASP A 57 -6.60 -12.67 8.64
N LEU A 58 -6.52 -11.91 7.55
CA LEU A 58 -5.84 -10.62 7.50
C LEU A 58 -6.83 -9.56 7.04
N THR A 59 -6.99 -8.52 7.85
CA THR A 59 -7.57 -7.25 7.43
C THR A 59 -6.42 -6.33 6.99
N LEU A 60 -6.26 -6.25 5.68
CA LEU A 60 -5.24 -5.48 4.99
C LEU A 60 -5.45 -3.97 5.18
N LEU A 61 -4.35 -3.21 5.05
CA LEU A 61 -4.34 -1.76 5.22
C LEU A 61 -5.27 -1.04 4.23
N ASP A 62 -5.32 -1.52 2.99
CA ASP A 62 -6.12 -0.97 1.90
C ASP A 62 -6.68 -2.11 1.04
N ASN A 63 -7.53 -1.77 0.08
CA ASN A 63 -8.20 -2.73 -0.79
C ASN A 63 -7.24 -3.41 -1.78
N ILE A 64 -7.62 -4.62 -2.16
CA ILE A 64 -7.00 -5.43 -3.21
C ILE A 64 -8.03 -5.78 -4.29
N ILE A 65 -7.54 -6.08 -5.48
CA ILE A 65 -8.35 -6.52 -6.61
C ILE A 65 -8.54 -8.04 -6.51
N GLU A 66 -9.76 -8.44 -6.15
CA GLU A 66 -10.13 -9.83 -5.84
C GLU A 66 -9.84 -10.80 -6.98
N SER A 67 -10.15 -10.39 -8.22
CA SER A 67 -9.96 -11.20 -9.43
C SER A 67 -8.50 -11.44 -9.82
N GLU A 68 -7.57 -10.73 -9.18
CA GLU A 68 -6.13 -10.76 -9.49
C GLU A 68 -5.30 -11.39 -8.36
N THR A 69 -5.97 -11.99 -7.38
CA THR A 69 -5.31 -12.83 -6.37
C THR A 69 -4.79 -14.10 -7.03
N LYS A 70 -3.47 -14.31 -6.94
CA LYS A 70 -2.80 -15.51 -7.43
C LYS A 70 -2.18 -16.24 -6.24
N TYR A 71 -2.22 -17.56 -6.26
CA TYR A 71 -1.55 -18.36 -5.25
C TYR A 71 -0.89 -19.59 -5.88
N ASN A 72 0.19 -20.04 -5.26
CA ASN A 72 0.88 -21.26 -5.64
C ASN A 72 1.40 -21.98 -4.39
N PHE A 73 1.21 -23.29 -4.35
CA PHE A 73 1.80 -24.13 -3.31
C PHE A 73 3.27 -24.36 -3.67
N ALA A 74 4.16 -23.84 -2.82
CA ALA A 74 5.59 -24.01 -3.00
C ALA A 74 6.06 -25.32 -2.34
N SER A 75 7.22 -25.83 -2.78
CA SER A 75 7.89 -26.92 -2.09
C SER A 75 8.12 -26.59 -0.61
N VAL A 76 8.06 -27.60 0.26
CA VAL A 76 8.35 -27.49 1.71
C VAL A 76 7.24 -26.79 2.53
N GLY A 77 5.97 -27.14 2.29
CA GLY A 77 4.88 -26.81 3.22
C GLY A 77 4.58 -25.32 3.34
N LYS A 78 4.56 -24.64 2.19
CA LYS A 78 4.28 -23.21 2.10
C LYS A 78 3.30 -22.92 0.97
N VAL A 79 2.49 -21.87 1.13
CA VAL A 79 1.77 -21.25 0.03
C VAL A 79 2.27 -19.83 -0.16
N VAL A 80 2.57 -19.49 -1.41
CA VAL A 80 2.91 -18.14 -1.83
C VAL A 80 1.66 -17.53 -2.43
N VAL A 81 1.29 -16.35 -1.94
CA VAL A 81 0.11 -15.60 -2.42
C VAL A 81 0.58 -14.24 -2.90
N THR A 82 0.10 -13.85 -4.06
CA THR A 82 0.29 -12.53 -4.66
C THR A 82 -1.06 -11.84 -4.73
N LEU A 83 -1.18 -10.70 -4.05
CA LEU A 83 -2.38 -9.87 -4.05
C LEU A 83 -2.09 -8.60 -4.83
N LYS A 84 -2.93 -8.25 -5.80
CA LYS A 84 -2.83 -6.98 -6.52
C LYS A 84 -3.54 -5.88 -5.75
N LYS A 85 -2.85 -4.78 -5.48
CA LYS A 85 -3.43 -3.61 -4.80
C LYS A 85 -4.42 -2.91 -5.71
N GLU A 86 -5.48 -2.35 -5.14
CA GLU A 86 -6.42 -1.50 -5.90
C GLU A 86 -5.75 -0.20 -6.37
N LYS A 87 -4.87 0.36 -5.53
CA LYS A 87 -4.11 1.58 -5.84
C LYS A 87 -2.61 1.31 -5.72
N LYS A 88 -1.83 1.83 -6.67
CA LYS A 88 -0.37 1.81 -6.58
C LYS A 88 0.06 2.67 -5.40
N LYS A 89 0.68 2.05 -4.40
CA LYS A 89 1.11 2.74 -3.17
C LYS A 89 2.08 1.87 -2.38
N ILE A 90 3.01 2.49 -1.66
CA ILE A 90 3.84 1.78 -0.67
C ILE A 90 3.13 1.77 0.69
N TRP A 91 2.86 0.58 1.19
CA TRP A 91 2.19 0.41 2.48
C TRP A 91 3.22 0.41 3.61
N ASN A 92 3.06 1.30 4.59
CA ASN A 92 3.93 1.33 5.77
C ASN A 92 3.75 0.09 6.68
N ARG A 93 2.59 -0.56 6.61
CA ARG A 93 2.26 -1.81 7.31
C ARG A 93 1.31 -2.66 6.47
N LEU A 94 1.30 -3.96 6.72
CA LEU A 94 0.38 -4.87 5.99
C LEU A 94 -1.06 -4.74 6.46
N LEU A 95 -1.27 -4.62 7.78
CA LEU A 95 -2.58 -4.69 8.40
C LEU A 95 -3.17 -3.30 8.64
N LEU A 96 -4.49 -3.19 8.63
CA LEU A 96 -5.18 -1.98 9.05
C LEU A 96 -4.87 -1.64 10.51
N SER A 97 -4.95 -2.67 11.37
CA SER A 97 -4.56 -2.59 12.79
C SER A 97 -3.06 -2.30 12.94
N LYS A 98 -2.71 -1.59 14.01
CA LYS A 98 -1.32 -1.40 14.43
C LYS A 98 -0.77 -2.60 15.20
N GLU A 99 -1.64 -3.49 15.66
CA GLU A 99 -1.24 -4.71 16.36
C GLU A 99 -0.55 -5.68 15.39
N LYS A 100 0.63 -6.17 15.80
CA LYS A 100 1.43 -7.07 14.99
C LYS A 100 1.29 -8.51 15.50
N TYR A 101 0.90 -9.42 14.62
CA TYR A 101 0.94 -10.83 14.97
C TYR A 101 2.38 -11.33 15.17
N PRO A 102 2.67 -12.11 16.24
CA PRO A 102 4.02 -12.61 16.51
C PRO A 102 4.62 -13.46 15.38
N ASN A 103 3.78 -14.17 14.63
CA ASN A 103 4.14 -15.01 13.49
C ASN A 103 4.23 -14.24 12.16
N MET A 104 4.06 -12.91 12.16
CA MET A 104 4.14 -12.08 10.97
C MET A 104 5.52 -11.42 10.84
N GLN A 105 6.26 -11.81 9.80
CA GLN A 105 7.61 -11.32 9.51
C GLN A 105 7.72 -10.73 8.11
N VAL A 106 8.75 -9.90 7.91
CA VAL A 106 9.14 -9.40 6.57
C VAL A 106 9.79 -10.56 5.80
N TRP A 107 9.39 -10.72 4.55
CA TRP A 107 10.05 -11.66 3.64
C TRP A 107 11.17 -10.92 2.91
N TRP A 108 12.38 -11.03 3.44
CA TRP A 108 13.54 -10.26 2.99
C TRP A 108 13.90 -10.52 1.52
N ASP A 109 13.95 -11.77 1.06
CA ASP A 109 14.27 -12.08 -0.34
C ASP A 109 13.33 -11.37 -1.33
N MET A 110 12.02 -11.36 -1.06
CA MET A 110 11.07 -10.63 -1.91
C MET A 110 11.18 -9.11 -1.73
N LYS A 111 11.50 -8.64 -0.53
CA LYS A 111 11.70 -7.20 -0.29
C LYS A 111 12.92 -6.69 -1.06
N GLU A 112 14.02 -7.42 -1.05
CA GLU A 112 15.25 -7.10 -1.78
C GLU A 112 15.00 -7.13 -3.29
N LYS A 113 14.30 -8.17 -3.79
CA LYS A 113 13.94 -8.29 -5.21
C LYS A 113 13.20 -7.07 -5.75
N TYR A 114 12.32 -6.45 -4.95
CA TYR A 114 11.52 -5.28 -5.37
C TYR A 114 12.02 -3.96 -4.78
N TYR A 115 13.22 -3.94 -4.18
CA TYR A 115 13.75 -2.76 -3.51
C TYR A 115 13.82 -1.55 -4.44
N ASP A 116 14.45 -1.71 -5.62
CA ASP A 116 14.62 -0.62 -6.58
C ASP A 116 13.28 -0.10 -7.09
N SER A 117 12.32 -1.00 -7.37
CA SER A 117 10.97 -0.62 -7.78
C SER A 117 10.25 0.22 -6.73
N VAL A 118 10.42 -0.13 -5.45
CA VAL A 118 9.85 0.64 -4.33
C VAL A 118 10.55 1.99 -4.19
N GLN A 119 11.89 2.04 -4.26
CA GLN A 119 12.65 3.29 -4.13
C GLN A 119 12.35 4.26 -5.28
N ASN A 120 12.26 3.76 -6.51
CA ASN A 120 11.96 4.59 -7.67
C ASN A 120 10.55 5.18 -7.57
N PHE A 121 9.56 4.37 -7.18
CA PHE A 121 8.20 4.85 -6.97
C PHE A 121 8.13 5.94 -5.89
N LEU A 122 8.84 5.78 -4.76
CA LEU A 122 8.87 6.80 -3.71
C LEU A 122 9.54 8.11 -4.17
N LYS A 123 10.59 8.02 -4.99
CA LYS A 123 11.24 9.20 -5.58
C LYS A 123 10.31 9.92 -6.56
N GLU A 124 9.58 9.16 -7.38
CA GLU A 124 8.60 9.72 -8.31
C GLU A 124 7.44 10.41 -7.58
N GLU A 125 6.89 9.77 -6.53
CA GLU A 125 5.83 10.40 -5.71
C GLU A 125 6.32 11.69 -5.06
N LYS A 126 7.55 11.71 -4.51
CA LYS A 126 8.12 12.91 -3.92
C LYS A 126 8.35 14.01 -4.96
N LYS A 127 8.92 13.68 -6.12
CA LYS A 127 9.13 14.66 -7.19
C LYS A 127 7.81 15.27 -7.67
N ASN A 128 6.75 14.46 -7.71
CA ASN A 128 5.44 14.94 -8.12
C ASN A 128 4.78 15.81 -7.04
N SER A 129 4.98 15.49 -5.75
CA SER A 129 4.50 16.36 -4.67
C SER A 129 5.24 17.68 -4.60
N ASP A 130 6.56 17.67 -4.79
CA ASP A 130 7.38 18.90 -4.76
C ASP A 130 6.95 19.84 -5.90
N LYS A 131 6.79 19.32 -7.12
CA LYS A 131 6.27 20.09 -8.27
C LYS A 131 4.88 20.67 -8.05
N LEU A 132 3.98 19.88 -7.46
CA LEU A 132 2.62 20.35 -7.20
C LEU A 132 2.62 21.49 -6.18
N GLN A 133 3.55 21.47 -5.21
CA GLN A 133 3.71 22.57 -4.27
C GLN A 133 4.27 23.81 -4.96
N ASP A 134 5.30 23.66 -5.80
CA ASP A 134 5.86 24.77 -6.58
C ASP A 134 4.79 25.45 -7.46
N ASP A 135 3.94 24.65 -8.14
CA ASP A 135 2.82 25.16 -8.96
C ASP A 135 1.78 25.94 -8.12
N ILE A 136 1.49 25.47 -6.90
CA ILE A 136 0.56 26.16 -5.97
C ILE A 136 1.16 27.49 -5.49
N ASP A 137 2.44 27.48 -5.13
CA ASP A 137 3.13 28.67 -4.62
C ASP A 137 3.22 29.75 -5.72
N GLU A 138 3.49 29.36 -6.99
CA GLU A 138 3.46 30.27 -8.15
C GLU A 138 2.07 30.86 -8.41
N ASP A 139 1.00 30.05 -8.33
CA ASP A 139 -0.37 30.51 -8.51
C ASP A 139 -0.81 31.48 -7.39
N GLU A 140 -0.42 31.23 -6.13
CA GLU A 140 -0.67 32.12 -4.99
C GLU A 140 0.05 33.46 -5.14
N GLU A 141 1.33 33.46 -5.53
CA GLU A 141 2.12 34.69 -5.74
C GLU A 141 1.51 35.55 -6.86
N LYS A 142 1.11 34.91 -7.96
CA LYS A 142 0.49 35.59 -9.10
C LYS A 142 -0.88 36.20 -8.76
N TYR A 143 -1.69 35.49 -7.98
CA TYR A 143 -2.96 36.00 -7.49
C TYR A 143 -2.75 37.23 -6.58
N PHE A 144 -1.76 37.16 -5.68
CA PHE A 144 -1.41 38.26 -4.79
C PHE A 144 -0.95 39.51 -5.57
N ASP A 145 -0.08 39.34 -6.57
CA ASP A 145 0.37 40.43 -7.44
C ASP A 145 -0.78 41.09 -8.21
N GLU A 146 -1.71 40.30 -8.76
CA GLU A 146 -2.90 40.81 -9.45
C GLU A 146 -3.82 41.63 -8.52
N GLU A 147 -3.99 41.19 -7.26
CA GLU A 147 -4.81 41.88 -6.27
C GLU A 147 -4.19 43.24 -5.90
N ILE A 148 -2.87 43.30 -5.68
CA ILE A 148 -2.16 44.57 -5.43
C ILE A 148 -2.32 45.54 -6.61
N LEU A 149 -2.17 45.07 -7.84
CA LEU A 149 -2.35 45.91 -9.04
C LEU A 149 -3.78 46.46 -9.15
N ARG A 150 -4.80 45.65 -8.83
CA ARG A 150 -6.20 46.09 -8.82
C ARG A 150 -6.46 47.14 -7.74
N GLU A 151 -5.92 46.97 -6.54
CA GLU A 151 -6.05 47.95 -5.46
C GLU A 151 -5.33 49.27 -5.78
N ALA A 152 -4.12 49.20 -6.34
CA ALA A 152 -3.37 50.38 -6.76
C ALA A 152 -4.13 51.18 -7.83
N LYS A 153 -4.72 50.49 -8.81
CA LYS A 153 -5.51 51.12 -9.87
C LYS A 153 -6.80 51.76 -9.34
N LYS A 154 -7.48 51.11 -8.39
CA LYS A 154 -8.65 51.72 -7.72
C LYS A 154 -8.29 53.00 -6.98
N LYS A 155 -7.16 53.02 -6.28
CA LYS A 155 -6.69 54.23 -5.58
C LYS A 155 -6.36 55.35 -6.55
N SER A 156 -5.66 55.09 -7.66
CA SER A 156 -5.35 56.15 -8.63
C SER A 156 -6.61 56.74 -9.27
N GLU A 157 -7.60 55.91 -9.60
CA GLU A 157 -8.88 56.36 -10.16
C GLU A 157 -9.77 57.13 -9.16
N GLU A 158 -9.51 56.99 -7.86
CA GLU A 158 -10.16 57.77 -6.80
C GLU A 158 -9.52 59.16 -6.66
N TYR A 159 -8.18 59.25 -6.71
CA TYR A 159 -7.46 60.53 -6.69
C TYR A 159 -7.73 61.41 -7.92
N ASP A 160 -7.85 60.82 -9.11
CA ASP A 160 -8.12 61.59 -10.34
C ASP A 160 -9.55 62.17 -10.40
N LYS A 161 -10.50 61.64 -9.62
CA LYS A 161 -11.87 62.17 -9.54
C LYS A 161 -12.01 63.35 -8.57
N ASP A 162 -11.17 63.40 -7.54
CA ASP A 162 -11.21 64.48 -6.56
C ASP A 162 -10.60 65.80 -7.09
N ASP A 163 -9.76 65.74 -8.14
CA ASP A 163 -9.16 66.92 -8.80
C ASP A 163 -10.05 67.51 -9.93
N GLU A 164 -11.08 66.80 -10.43
CA GLU A 164 -12.04 67.32 -11.44
C GLU A 164 -13.21 68.12 -10.83
N ASP A 165 -13.42 68.04 -9.50
CA ASP A 165 -14.54 68.68 -8.77
C ASP A 165 -14.14 70.00 -8.03
N LEU A 166 -12.98 70.60 -8.34
CA LEU A 166 -12.50 71.90 -7.82
C LEU A 166 -12.41 72.99 -8.90
#